data_AF-A0A1F9ZV50-F1
#
_entry.id   AF-A0A1F9ZV50-F1
#
_cell.length_a   1.000
_cell.length_b   1.000
_cell.length_c   1.000
_cell.angle_alpha   90.00
_cell.angle_beta   90.00
_cell.angle_gamma   90.00
#
_symmetry.space_group_name_H-M   'P 1'
#
loop_
_entity.id
_entity.type
_entity.pdbx_description
1 polymer ?
#
loop_
_entity_poly.entity_id
_entity_poly.type
_entity_poly.pdbx_seq_one_letter_code
_entity_poly.pdbx_strand_id
1 'polypeptide(L)'
;MSPVAHAVYWLGDAECHQLSERSYYLNDNQMPFCARDLGLFAGIAAGFGFAAFYRSKVKPWIFLIAVLPLGIDGGAQALTSYESNNPLRLGTGILAGLGLALLLAEFVFILSQDISEAKAKG
;
A
#
# COMPACT_ATOMS: atom_id res chain seq x y z
N MET A 1 10.95 26.14 1.55
CA MET A 1 11.01 24.67 1.32
C MET A 1 11.87 24.42 0.09
N SER A 2 12.65 23.34 0.04
CA SER A 2 13.38 22.98 -1.19
C SER A 2 12.38 22.61 -2.31
N PRO A 3 12.75 22.74 -3.60
CA PRO A 3 11.86 22.37 -4.71
C PRO A 3 11.38 20.91 -4.63
N VAL A 4 12.25 20.01 -4.18
CA VAL A 4 11.93 18.59 -3.98
C VAL A 4 10.87 18.41 -2.89
N ALA A 5 11.04 19.05 -1.74
CA ALA A 5 10.03 18.98 -0.67
C ALA A 5 8.69 19.55 -1.15
N HIS A 6 8.69 20.65 -1.89
CA HIS A 6 7.46 21.20 -2.46
C HIS A 6 6.76 20.19 -3.37
N ALA A 7 7.48 19.54 -4.28
CA ALA A 7 6.93 18.53 -5.16
C ALA A 7 6.35 17.33 -4.38
N VAL A 8 7.06 16.85 -3.35
CA VAL A 8 6.60 15.74 -2.52
C VAL A 8 5.31 16.08 -1.78
N TYR A 9 5.23 17.26 -1.16
CA TYR A 9 4.01 17.67 -0.45
C TYR A 9 2.86 17.98 -1.41
N TRP A 10 3.13 18.55 -2.59
CA TRP A 10 2.12 18.78 -3.61
C TRP A 10 1.52 17.46 -4.13
N LEU A 11 2.35 16.46 -4.41
CA LEU A 11 1.86 15.12 -4.77
C LEU A 11 1.08 14.48 -3.63
N GLY A 12 1.57 14.65 -2.40
CA GLY A 12 0.88 14.16 -1.22
C GLY A 12 -0.51 14.77 -1.03
N ASP A 13 -0.66 16.08 -1.23
CA ASP A 13 -1.94 16.80 -1.14
C ASP A 13 -2.92 16.39 -2.24
N ALA A 14 -2.40 16.08 -3.44
CA ALA A 14 -3.22 15.61 -4.56
C ALA A 14 -3.85 14.23 -4.31
N GLU A 15 -3.11 13.31 -3.69
CA GLU A 15 -3.56 11.94 -3.39
C GLU A 15 -4.23 11.82 -2.02
N CYS A 16 -3.89 12.69 -1.09
CA CYS A 16 -4.32 12.66 0.30
C CYS A 16 -4.60 14.08 0.78
N HIS A 17 -5.66 14.29 1.55
CA HIS A 17 -6.00 15.64 2.08
C HIS A 17 -4.97 16.20 3.09
N GLN A 18 -3.82 15.52 3.31
CA GLN A 18 -2.72 15.92 4.19
C GLN A 18 -3.16 16.46 5.57
N LEU A 19 -4.18 15.85 6.15
CA LEU A 19 -4.72 16.28 7.43
C LEU A 19 -3.73 15.99 8.57
N SER A 20 -3.44 17.02 9.36
CA SER A 20 -2.43 17.01 10.41
C SER A 20 -2.71 15.94 11.48
N GLU A 21 -3.98 15.76 11.86
CA GLU A 21 -4.45 14.79 12.85
C GLU A 21 -4.41 13.35 12.33
N ARG A 22 -4.29 13.18 11.01
CA ARG A 22 -4.25 11.87 10.34
C ARG A 22 -2.84 11.47 9.91
N SER A 23 -1.83 12.28 10.22
CA SER A 23 -0.46 12.14 9.76
C SER A 23 0.49 11.88 10.93
N TYR A 24 1.59 11.17 10.67
CA TYR A 24 2.70 11.10 11.62
C TYR A 24 3.63 12.30 11.44
N TYR A 25 4.43 12.58 12.47
CA TYR A 25 5.45 13.62 12.46
C TYR A 25 6.83 12.98 12.61
N LEU A 26 7.76 13.39 11.76
CA LEU A 26 9.16 12.98 11.81
C LEU A 26 10.02 14.23 11.95
N ASN A 27 10.82 14.31 13.01
CA ASN A 27 11.63 15.50 13.32
C ASN A 27 10.78 16.79 13.32
N ASP A 28 9.63 16.77 13.98
CA ASP A 28 8.65 17.88 14.03
C ASP A 28 8.06 18.32 12.67
N ASN A 29 8.31 17.56 11.60
CA ASN A 29 7.72 17.79 10.29
C ASN A 29 6.60 16.78 10.04
N GLN A 30 5.40 17.27 9.70
CA GLN A 30 4.29 16.42 9.29
C GLN A 30 4.69 15.61 8.05
N MET A 31 4.46 14.30 8.04
CA MET A 31 4.67 13.49 6.84
C MET A 31 3.78 13.98 5.69
N PRO A 32 4.23 13.88 4.43
CA PRO A 32 3.47 14.35 3.27
C PRO A 32 2.25 13.47 2.93
N PHE A 33 1.99 12.41 3.69
CA PHE A 33 0.83 11.52 3.49
C PHE A 33 0.22 11.17 4.85
N CYS A 34 -1.04 10.74 4.84
CA CYS A 34 -1.67 10.26 6.07
C CYS A 34 -1.07 8.91 6.53
N ALA A 35 -1.37 8.52 7.76
CA ALA A 35 -0.94 7.26 8.35
C ALA A 35 -1.37 6.03 7.53
N ARG A 36 -2.50 6.12 6.81
CA ARG A 36 -3.00 5.02 5.95
C ARG A 36 -2.10 4.82 4.74
N ASP A 37 -1.79 5.89 4.02
CA ASP A 37 -0.94 5.84 2.81
C ASP A 37 0.48 5.44 3.18
N LEU A 38 1.00 5.95 4.31
CA LEU A 38 2.27 5.48 4.86
C LEU A 38 2.26 3.96 5.07
N GLY A 39 1.18 3.43 5.61
CA GLY A 39 0.99 1.99 5.79
C GLY A 39 0.95 1.25 4.46
N LEU A 40 0.19 1.74 3.49
CA LEU A 40 0.09 1.16 2.15
C LEU A 40 1.47 1.06 1.48
N PHE A 41 2.23 2.16 1.48
CA PHE A 41 3.57 2.18 0.89
C PHE A 41 4.54 1.27 1.63
N ALA A 42 4.49 1.24 2.97
CA ALA A 42 5.31 0.33 3.77
C ALA A 42 4.98 -1.14 3.48
N GLY A 43 3.70 -1.49 3.36
CA GLY A 43 3.23 -2.82 3.00
C GLY A 43 3.66 -3.24 1.60
N ILE A 44 3.52 -2.34 0.62
CA ILE A 44 3.96 -2.59 -0.77
C ILE A 44 5.48 -2.85 -0.81
N ALA A 45 6.26 -1.98 -0.16
CA ALA A 45 7.71 -2.12 -0.10
C ALA A 45 8.12 -3.45 0.55
N ALA A 46 7.47 -3.83 1.67
CA ALA A 46 7.75 -5.09 2.35
C ALA A 46 7.35 -6.30 1.49
N GLY A 47 6.21 -6.25 0.80
CA GLY A 47 5.72 -7.34 -0.05
C GLY A 47 6.60 -7.59 -1.27
N PHE A 48 7.00 -6.53 -1.98
CA PHE A 48 7.97 -6.68 -3.07
C PHE A 48 9.35 -7.06 -2.57
N GLY A 49 9.79 -6.52 -1.42
CA GLY A 49 11.02 -6.94 -0.77
C GLY A 49 11.03 -8.45 -0.47
N PHE A 50 9.94 -8.98 0.08
CA PHE A 50 9.77 -10.41 0.29
C PHE A 50 9.76 -11.19 -1.03
N ALA A 51 8.98 -10.76 -2.02
CA ALA A 51 8.85 -11.44 -3.30
C ALA A 51 10.15 -11.46 -4.13
N ALA A 52 11.04 -10.49 -3.91
CA ALA A 52 12.36 -10.45 -4.55
C ALA A 52 13.27 -11.60 -4.12
N PHE A 53 13.15 -12.07 -2.87
CA PHE A 53 13.96 -13.17 -2.34
C PHE A 53 13.21 -14.51 -2.26
N TYR A 54 11.88 -14.47 -2.15
CA TYR A 54 11.05 -15.64 -1.95
C TYR A 54 9.92 -15.72 -2.97
N ARG A 55 9.94 -16.75 -3.82
CA ARG A 55 8.80 -17.04 -4.70
C ARG A 55 7.70 -17.75 -3.91
N SER A 56 6.55 -17.09 -3.81
CA SER A 56 5.37 -17.61 -3.13
C SER A 56 4.19 -17.61 -4.08
N LYS A 57 3.49 -18.75 -4.19
CA LYS A 57 2.23 -18.83 -4.92
C LYS A 57 1.13 -18.22 -4.07
N VAL A 58 0.60 -17.08 -4.49
CA VAL A 58 -0.45 -16.36 -3.75
C VAL A 58 -1.77 -16.48 -4.48
N LYS A 59 -2.76 -17.05 -3.81
CA LYS A 59 -4.12 -17.15 -4.36
C LYS A 59 -4.79 -15.76 -4.32
N PRO A 60 -5.51 -15.33 -5.37
CA PRO A 60 -6.12 -13.99 -5.42
C PRO A 60 -7.05 -13.65 -4.24
N TRP A 61 -7.69 -14.65 -3.61
CA TRP A 61 -8.52 -14.40 -2.43
C TRP A 61 -7.73 -13.93 -1.20
N ILE A 62 -6.42 -14.20 -1.12
CA ILE A 62 -5.58 -13.70 -0.02
C ILE A 62 -5.52 -12.17 -0.06
N PHE A 63 -5.44 -11.59 -1.25
CA PHE A 63 -5.53 -10.14 -1.42
C PHE A 63 -6.88 -9.59 -0.96
N LEU A 64 -7.99 -10.27 -1.28
CA LEU A 64 -9.32 -9.85 -0.83
C LEU A 64 -9.43 -9.81 0.70
N ILE A 65 -8.83 -10.77 1.40
CA ILE A 65 -8.77 -10.77 2.87
C ILE A 65 -7.86 -9.64 3.37
N ALA A 66 -6.72 -9.41 2.71
CA ALA A 66 -5.75 -8.40 3.13
C ALA A 66 -6.26 -6.96 2.97
N VAL A 67 -7.05 -6.68 1.93
CA VAL A 67 -7.64 -5.35 1.69
C VAL A 67 -8.91 -5.10 2.51
N LEU A 68 -9.57 -6.16 2.99
CA LEU A 68 -10.84 -6.06 3.70
C LEU A 68 -10.77 -5.14 4.94
N PRO A 69 -9.77 -5.23 5.84
CA PRO A 69 -9.68 -4.33 7.00
C PRO A 69 -9.56 -2.86 6.61
N LEU A 70 -8.80 -2.55 5.55
CA LEU A 70 -8.66 -1.19 5.01
C LEU A 70 -9.98 -0.69 4.43
N GLY A 71 -10.67 -1.54 3.67
CA GLY A 71 -11.98 -1.23 3.09
C GLY A 71 -13.05 -0.97 4.16
N ILE A 72 -13.06 -1.76 5.24
CA ILE A 72 -13.98 -1.58 6.36
C ILE A 72 -13.64 -0.29 7.12
N ASP A 73 -12.38 -0.10 7.53
CA ASP A 73 -11.93 1.07 8.28
C ASP A 73 -12.14 2.38 7.49
N GLY A 74 -11.77 2.40 6.21
CA GLY A 74 -11.98 3.52 5.32
C GLY A 74 -13.44 3.77 4.96
N GLY A 75 -14.19 2.70 4.66
CA GLY A 75 -15.61 2.78 4.33
C GLY A 75 -16.47 3.22 5.50
N ALA A 76 -16.21 2.69 6.71
CA ALA A 76 -16.89 3.13 7.93
C ALA A 76 -16.63 4.61 8.19
N GLN A 77 -15.38 5.08 8.04
CA GLN A 77 -15.06 6.49 8.21
C GLN A 77 -15.66 7.39 7.11
N ALA A 78 -15.86 6.88 5.89
CA ALA A 78 -16.48 7.65 4.80
C ALA A 78 -18.01 7.76 4.92
N LEU A 79 -18.65 6.77 5.54
CA LEU A 79 -20.11 6.63 5.58
C LEU A 79 -20.74 6.98 6.94
N THR A 80 -19.95 7.11 8.00
CA THR A 80 -20.43 7.28 9.37
C THR A 80 -19.65 8.37 10.12
N SER A 81 -20.03 8.64 11.37
CA SER A 81 -19.28 9.52 12.28
C SER A 81 -18.06 8.86 12.93
N TYR A 82 -17.75 7.61 12.57
CA TYR A 82 -16.56 6.90 13.03
C TYR A 82 -15.29 7.59 12.52
N GLU A 83 -14.35 7.88 13.43
CA GLU A 83 -13.02 8.36 13.08
C GLU A 83 -11.97 7.31 13.46
N SER A 84 -11.18 6.91 12.47
CA SER A 84 -10.07 5.99 12.66
C SER A 84 -8.89 6.68 13.37
N ASN A 85 -8.03 5.89 14.00
CA ASN A 85 -6.82 6.37 14.66
C ASN A 85 -5.56 5.97 13.85
N ASN A 86 -4.46 6.70 14.04
CA ASN A 86 -3.26 6.54 13.21
C ASN A 86 -2.63 5.13 13.28
N PRO A 87 -2.56 4.45 14.45
CA PRO A 87 -2.11 3.06 14.50
C PRO A 87 -2.98 2.10 13.68
N LEU A 88 -4.31 2.24 13.76
CA LEU A 88 -5.23 1.40 12.98
C LEU A 88 -5.10 1.68 11.48
N ARG A 89 -5.08 2.96 11.08
CA ARG A 89 -4.86 3.40 9.69
C ARG A 89 -3.56 2.81 9.11
N LEU A 90 -2.48 2.86 9.89
CA LEU A 90 -1.19 2.30 9.51
C LEU A 90 -1.28 0.78 9.35
N GLY A 91 -1.87 0.08 10.31
CA GLY A 91 -1.99 -1.38 10.29
C GLY A 91 -2.83 -1.89 9.13
N THR A 92 -4.02 -1.31 8.91
CA THR A 92 -4.88 -1.68 7.76
C THR A 92 -4.22 -1.33 6.43
N GLY A 93 -3.50 -0.20 6.36
CA GLY A 93 -2.64 0.19 5.25
C GLY A 93 -1.58 -0.86 4.90
N ILE A 94 -0.79 -1.30 5.89
CA ILE A 94 0.26 -2.30 5.72
C ILE A 94 -0.30 -3.61 5.18
N LEU A 95 -1.40 -4.10 5.75
CA LEU A 95 -2.03 -5.34 5.31
C LEU A 95 -2.48 -5.26 3.85
N ALA A 96 -3.18 -4.19 3.48
CA ALA A 96 -3.65 -3.98 2.12
C ALA A 96 -2.48 -3.86 1.12
N GLY A 97 -1.46 -3.06 1.47
CA GLY A 97 -0.27 -2.87 0.64
C GLY A 97 0.53 -4.15 0.43
N LEU A 98 0.72 -4.95 1.49
CA LEU A 98 1.39 -6.24 1.42
C LEU A 98 0.62 -7.21 0.52
N GLY A 99 -0.69 -7.34 0.70
CA GLY A 99 -1.54 -8.19 -0.13
C GLY A 99 -1.49 -7.79 -1.61
N LEU A 100 -1.51 -6.49 -1.90
CA LEU A 100 -1.41 -5.97 -3.27
C LEU A 100 -0.06 -6.32 -3.91
N ALA A 101 1.05 -6.06 -3.22
CA ALA A 101 2.39 -6.34 -3.76
C ALA A 101 2.60 -7.84 -4.03
N LEU A 102 2.15 -8.70 -3.12
CA LEU A 102 2.25 -10.15 -3.28
C LEU A 102 1.40 -10.67 -4.47
N LEU A 103 0.19 -10.13 -4.64
CA LEU A 103 -0.67 -10.47 -5.78
C LEU A 103 -0.03 -10.04 -7.12
N LEU A 104 0.49 -8.82 -7.19
CA LEU A 104 1.16 -8.30 -8.38
C LEU A 104 2.42 -9.11 -8.71
N ALA A 105 3.21 -9.47 -7.69
CA ALA A 105 4.38 -10.32 -7.88
C ALA A 105 4.00 -11.70 -8.44
N GLU A 106 2.94 -12.33 -7.93
CA GLU A 106 2.44 -13.60 -8.48
C GLU A 106 2.04 -13.47 -9.95
N PHE A 107 1.30 -12.42 -10.33
CA PHE A 107 0.94 -12.18 -11.73
C PHE A 107 2.18 -12.03 -12.63
N VAL A 108 3.20 -11.30 -12.16
CA VAL A 108 4.47 -11.17 -12.89
C VAL A 108 5.15 -12.53 -13.06
N PHE A 109 5.14 -13.38 -12.02
CA PHE A 109 5.73 -14.72 -12.12
C PHE A 109 4.97 -15.64 -13.07
N ILE A 110 3.63 -15.63 -13.03
CA ILE A 110 2.78 -16.39 -13.96
C ILE A 110 3.07 -15.96 -15.40
N LEU A 111 3.04 -14.65 -15.69
CA LEU A 111 3.32 -14.12 -17.02
C LEU A 111 4.73 -14.49 -17.51
N SER A 112 5.71 -14.45 -16.60
CA SER A 112 7.09 -14.84 -16.92
C SER A 112 7.21 -16.33 -17.27
N GLN A 113 6.41 -17.19 -16.63
CA GLN A 113 6.35 -18.61 -16.95
C GLN A 113 5.71 -18.82 -18.33
N ASP A 114 4.56 -18.21 -18.60
CA ASP A 114 3.87 -18.33 -19.88
C ASP A 114 4.74 -17.88 -21.07
N ILE A 115 5.46 -16.76 -20.91
CA ILE A 115 6.40 -16.26 -21.93
C ILE A 115 7.54 -17.27 -22.15
N SER A 116 8.05 -17.87 -21.08
CA SER A 116 9.16 -18.84 -21.17
C SER A 116 8.71 -20.14 -21.85
N GLU A 117 7.50 -20.62 -21.56
CA GLU A 117 6.91 -21.79 -22.20
C GLU A 117 6.60 -21.54 -23.69
N ALA A 118 6.09 -20.36 -24.04
CA ALA A 118 5.83 -20.01 -25.44
C ALA A 118 7.11 -20.00 -26.27
N LYS A 119 8.21 -19.46 -25.72
CA LYS A 119 9.54 -19.48 -26.36
C LYS A 119 10.13 -20.88 -26.49
N ALA A 120 9.79 -21.81 -25.61
CA ALA A 120 10.29 -23.19 -25.68
C ALA A 120 9.57 -24.04 -26.73
N LYS A 121 8.36 -23.63 -27.16
CA LYS A 121 7.52 -24.35 -28.12
C LYS A 121 7.66 -23.87 -29.58
N GLY A 122 8.23 -22.69 -29.80
CA GLY A 122 8.48 -22.10 -31.12
C GLY A 122 9.91 -22.27 -31.57
#